data_AF-A0A921U376-F1
#
_entry.id   AF-A0A921U376-F1
#
_cell.length_a   1.000
_cell.length_b   1.000
_cell.length_c   1.000
_cell.angle_alpha   90.00
_cell.angle_beta   90.00
_cell.angle_gamma   90.00
#
_symmetry.space_group_name_H-M   'P 1'
#
loop_
_entity.id
_entity.type
_entity.pdbx_description
1 polymer ?
#
loop_
_entity_poly.entity_id
_entity_poly.type
_entity_poly.pdbx_seq_one_letter_code
_entity_poly.pdbx_strand_id
1 'polypeptide(L)'
;MARPTAAAALAACAAVLLLFAGQSVAILFPFGAFFPVDYVPPTVRIFISDKLSLNVAVYDHGDNTQIWWKIPPLPSLIDGEGDKYWLVNVATRQAMTSPTGNGQQVQLAEFNPFDSKGLQLWVPSPPRPQDAGFYQIQPNTDDDSALAGLFDGGDDVVHDGMEIGINSSTPVTSNNLWMTLNVIPYPS
;
A
#
# COMPACT_ATOMS: atom_id res chain seq x y z
N MET A 1 53.98 -4.86 -27.66
CA MET A 1 53.63 -3.93 -26.56
C MET A 1 52.14 -3.68 -26.58
N ALA A 2 51.53 -3.62 -25.41
CA ALA A 2 50.14 -3.92 -25.12
C ALA A 2 49.11 -2.82 -25.46
N ARG A 3 47.85 -3.26 -25.70
CA ARG A 3 46.56 -2.54 -25.56
C ARG A 3 46.24 -2.30 -24.06
N PRO A 4 45.11 -1.67 -23.65
CA PRO A 4 44.26 -0.57 -24.18
C PRO A 4 43.89 0.49 -23.08
N THR A 5 43.13 1.55 -23.40
CA THR A 5 42.29 2.31 -22.43
C THR A 5 41.00 2.74 -23.13
N ALA A 6 39.85 2.09 -22.96
CA ALA A 6 38.99 1.89 -21.77
C ALA A 6 38.14 3.13 -21.43
N ALA A 7 36.88 3.03 -21.86
CA ALA A 7 35.65 3.62 -21.34
C ALA A 7 35.77 4.45 -20.05
N ALA A 8 35.61 5.76 -20.19
CA ALA A 8 35.41 6.70 -19.08
C ALA A 8 34.01 7.33 -19.20
N ALA A 9 32.97 6.62 -18.74
CA ALA A 9 31.63 7.20 -18.52
C ALA A 9 30.73 6.42 -17.56
N LEU A 10 31.24 5.42 -16.84
CA LEU A 10 30.44 4.60 -15.90
C LEU A 10 31.20 4.42 -14.58
N ALA A 11 31.51 5.52 -13.90
CA ALA A 11 32.17 5.49 -12.60
C ALA A 11 31.61 6.55 -11.62
N ALA A 12 30.35 6.97 -11.79
CA ALA A 12 29.68 7.86 -10.83
C ALA A 12 28.57 7.16 -10.02
N CYS A 13 27.98 6.06 -10.50
CA CYS A 13 26.89 5.37 -9.76
C CYS A 13 27.37 4.24 -8.83
N ALA A 14 28.62 3.76 -8.96
CA ALA A 14 29.12 2.66 -8.14
C ALA A 14 29.72 3.10 -6.80
N ALA A 15 30.06 4.39 -6.64
CA ALA A 15 30.73 4.89 -5.43
C ALA A 15 29.77 5.20 -4.26
N VAL A 16 28.45 5.29 -4.50
CA VAL A 16 27.46 5.50 -3.44
C VAL A 16 26.99 4.18 -2.82
N LEU A 17 27.19 3.04 -3.51
CA LEU A 17 26.70 1.73 -3.06
C LEU A 17 27.67 0.94 -2.17
N LEU A 18 28.93 1.36 -2.02
CA LEU A 18 29.97 0.55 -1.33
C LEU A 18 30.41 1.06 0.05
N LEU A 19 29.75 2.06 0.63
CA LEU A 19 30.11 2.61 1.95
C LEU A 19 29.20 2.19 3.11
N PHE A 20 28.22 1.31 2.89
CA PHE A 20 27.27 0.90 3.95
C PHE A 20 27.28 -0.61 4.25
N ALA A 21 28.41 -1.28 4.06
CA ALA A 21 28.61 -2.60 4.65
C ALA A 21 28.96 -2.44 6.15
N GLY A 22 27.95 -2.27 7.01
CA GLY A 22 28.14 -2.46 8.44
C GLY A 22 27.42 -1.53 9.42
N GLN A 23 26.55 -0.63 8.98
CA GLN A 23 25.70 0.13 9.90
C GLN A 23 24.28 0.14 9.38
N SER A 24 23.36 -0.43 10.17
CA SER A 24 21.91 -0.33 9.99
C SER A 24 21.49 1.11 10.24
N VAL A 25 21.86 2.01 9.32
CA VAL A 25 21.26 3.32 9.21
C VAL A 25 19.98 3.10 8.42
N ALA A 26 18.83 3.27 9.07
CA ALA A 26 17.57 3.45 8.35
C ALA A 26 17.76 4.70 7.47
N ILE A 27 18.07 4.49 6.19
CA ILE A 27 18.13 5.58 5.22
C ILE A 27 16.67 5.97 5.00
N LEU A 28 16.22 6.99 5.71
CA LEU A 28 14.97 7.70 5.42
C LEU A 28 15.15 8.34 4.04
N PHE A 29 14.79 7.61 3.00
CA PHE A 29 14.62 8.20 1.68
C PHE A 29 13.38 9.09 1.78
N PRO A 30 13.48 10.39 1.47
CA PRO A 30 12.30 11.22 1.47
C PRO A 30 11.31 10.63 0.47
N PHE A 31 10.03 10.48 0.85
CA PHE A 31 8.98 9.85 0.04
C PHE A 31 8.97 10.29 -1.44
N GLY A 32 9.30 11.57 -1.72
CA GLY A 32 9.40 12.10 -3.09
C GLY A 32 10.61 11.63 -3.90
N ALA A 33 11.64 11.05 -3.29
CA ALA A 33 12.82 10.52 -3.99
C ALA A 33 12.53 9.21 -4.76
N PHE A 34 11.42 8.55 -4.46
CA PHE A 34 11.01 7.33 -5.17
C PHE A 34 10.27 7.60 -6.47
N PHE A 35 9.84 8.85 -6.69
CA PHE A 35 9.02 9.23 -7.82
C PHE A 35 9.73 10.25 -8.71
N PRO A 36 9.53 10.21 -10.04
CA PRO A 36 9.92 11.31 -10.91
C PRO A 36 9.33 12.63 -10.41
N VAL A 37 10.02 13.74 -10.67
CA VAL A 37 9.64 15.09 -10.18
C VAL A 37 8.21 15.49 -10.56
N ASP A 38 7.69 14.99 -11.68
CA ASP A 38 6.35 15.29 -12.20
C ASP A 38 5.31 14.18 -11.92
N TYR A 39 5.67 13.15 -11.16
CA TYR A 39 4.76 12.06 -10.85
C TYR A 39 3.97 12.34 -9.58
N VAL A 40 2.65 12.42 -9.73
CA VAL A 40 1.70 12.45 -8.62
C VAL A 40 1.00 11.09 -8.57
N PRO A 41 1.19 10.29 -7.50
CA PRO A 41 0.49 9.03 -7.37
C PRO A 41 -1.04 9.26 -7.30
N PRO A 42 -1.86 8.37 -7.86
CA PRO A 42 -3.30 8.53 -7.79
C PRO A 42 -3.77 8.43 -6.33
N THR A 43 -4.69 9.31 -5.96
CA THR A 43 -5.27 9.38 -4.62
C THR A 43 -6.67 8.77 -4.61
N VAL A 44 -6.97 8.01 -3.57
CA VAL A 44 -8.25 7.30 -3.40
C VAL A 44 -8.79 7.46 -1.99
N ARG A 45 -10.10 7.25 -1.85
CA ARG A 45 -10.77 6.86 -0.61
C ARG A 45 -11.20 5.41 -0.73
N ILE A 46 -11.17 4.69 0.39
CA ILE A 46 -11.45 3.24 0.45
C ILE A 46 -12.74 3.04 1.24
N PHE A 47 -13.83 2.69 0.57
CA PHE A 47 -15.16 2.54 1.17
C PHE A 47 -15.50 1.07 1.37
N ILE A 48 -16.11 0.76 2.49
CA ILE A 48 -16.65 -0.58 2.80
C ILE A 48 -18.04 -0.76 2.19
N SER A 49 -18.31 -1.92 1.61
CA SER A 49 -19.58 -2.18 0.91
C SER A 49 -20.80 -2.16 1.82
N ASP A 50 -20.63 -2.51 3.10
CA ASP A 50 -21.70 -2.54 4.10
C ASP A 50 -22.27 -1.13 4.38
N LYS A 51 -21.41 -0.10 4.31
CA LYS A 51 -21.78 1.27 4.66
C LYS A 51 -20.92 2.29 3.93
N LEU A 52 -21.38 2.72 2.76
CA LEU A 52 -20.66 3.66 1.88
C LEU A 52 -20.47 5.07 2.44
N SER A 53 -21.07 5.40 3.58
CA SER A 53 -20.76 6.63 4.31
C SER A 53 -19.45 6.53 5.11
N LEU A 54 -18.90 5.34 5.29
CA LEU A 54 -17.67 5.06 6.03
C LEU A 54 -16.53 4.70 5.08
N ASN A 55 -15.34 5.20 5.40
CA ASN A 55 -14.12 4.93 4.65
C ASN A 55 -12.94 4.70 5.59
N VAL A 56 -11.89 4.05 5.08
CA VAL A 56 -10.68 3.79 5.85
C VAL A 56 -9.93 5.09 6.13
N ALA A 57 -9.70 5.36 7.41
CA ALA A 57 -9.01 6.56 7.90
C ALA A 57 -7.93 6.18 8.91
N VAL A 58 -6.92 7.02 9.06
CA VAL A 58 -5.89 6.87 10.11
C VAL A 58 -6.32 7.49 11.44
N TYR A 59 -7.14 8.55 11.38
CA TYR A 59 -7.72 9.21 12.54
C TYR A 59 -9.17 9.54 12.25
N ASP A 60 -10.00 9.55 13.30
CA ASP A 60 -11.30 10.18 13.26
C ASP A 60 -11.07 11.69 13.25
N HIS A 61 -10.99 12.30 12.05
CA HIS A 61 -11.31 13.70 11.74
C HIS A 61 -11.13 13.90 10.21
N GLY A 62 -12.13 14.48 9.54
CA GLY A 62 -12.15 14.58 8.08
C GLY A 62 -11.09 15.52 7.50
N ASP A 63 -10.23 15.00 6.60
CA ASP A 63 -9.26 15.71 5.76
C ASP A 63 -8.44 14.70 4.89
N ASN A 64 -7.13 14.91 4.74
CA ASN A 64 -6.15 14.02 4.09
C ASN A 64 -5.92 12.70 4.82
N THR A 65 -6.35 12.54 6.08
CA THR A 65 -6.23 11.28 6.85
C THR A 65 -7.14 10.16 6.31
N GLN A 66 -8.13 10.50 5.50
CA GLN A 66 -9.02 9.59 4.76
C GLN A 66 -8.57 9.34 3.32
N ILE A 67 -7.48 9.99 2.89
CA ILE A 67 -6.98 9.92 1.53
C ILE A 67 -5.71 9.07 1.50
N TRP A 68 -5.66 8.15 0.54
CA TRP A 68 -4.56 7.22 0.36
C TRP A 68 -3.99 7.38 -1.05
N TRP A 69 -2.67 7.51 -1.17
CA TRP A 69 -2.00 7.24 -2.43
C TRP A 69 -2.09 5.74 -2.72
N LYS A 70 -2.62 5.39 -3.88
CA LYS A 70 -2.62 4.03 -4.42
C LYS A 70 -1.46 3.91 -5.41
N ILE A 71 -0.32 3.49 -4.91
CA ILE A 71 0.93 3.55 -5.67
C ILE A 71 1.16 2.20 -6.36
N PRO A 72 1.12 2.10 -7.69
CA PRO A 72 1.51 0.88 -8.37
C PRO A 72 3.05 0.69 -8.29
N PRO A 73 3.54 -0.56 -8.31
CA PRO A 73 4.95 -0.84 -8.59
C PRO A 73 5.41 -0.10 -9.84
N LEU A 74 6.53 0.61 -9.76
CA LEU A 74 7.14 1.12 -10.99
C LEU A 74 7.55 -0.10 -11.84
N PRO A 75 7.36 -0.06 -13.17
CA PRO A 75 7.73 -1.16 -14.05
C PRO A 75 9.20 -1.62 -13.91
N SER A 76 10.08 -0.74 -13.44
CA SER A 76 11.49 -1.05 -13.18
C SER A 76 11.79 -1.64 -11.79
N LEU A 77 10.80 -1.66 -10.88
CA LEU A 77 10.96 -2.16 -9.51
C LEU A 77 10.51 -3.62 -9.37
N ILE A 78 9.47 -4.03 -10.11
CA ILE A 78 8.89 -5.37 -10.00
C ILE A 78 8.40 -5.79 -11.40
N ASP A 79 9.16 -6.62 -12.10
CA ASP A 79 8.73 -7.22 -13.37
C ASP A 79 7.62 -8.26 -13.13
N GLY A 80 6.53 -8.18 -13.91
CA GLY A 80 5.66 -9.34 -14.17
C GLY A 80 4.52 -9.65 -13.20
N GLU A 81 4.17 -8.77 -12.26
CA GLU A 81 3.26 -9.12 -11.15
C GLU A 81 2.00 -8.25 -11.02
N GLY A 82 1.12 -8.27 -12.03
CA GLY A 82 -0.29 -7.90 -11.88
C GLY A 82 -0.60 -6.51 -11.30
N ASP A 83 -1.82 -6.34 -10.79
CA ASP A 83 -2.35 -5.07 -10.27
C ASP A 83 -1.99 -4.84 -8.79
N LYS A 84 -0.74 -5.08 -8.39
CA LYS A 84 -0.25 -4.81 -7.02
C LYS A 84 -0.20 -3.31 -6.74
N TYR A 85 -0.32 -2.91 -5.48
CA TYR A 85 -0.13 -1.52 -5.07
C TYR A 85 0.20 -1.37 -3.58
N TRP A 86 0.83 -0.25 -3.24
CA TRP A 86 0.90 0.24 -1.86
C TRP A 86 -0.26 1.18 -1.59
N LEU A 87 -0.76 1.15 -0.35
CA LEU A 87 -1.70 2.14 0.19
C LEU A 87 -0.95 3.02 1.19
N VAL A 88 -0.62 4.25 0.81
CA VAL A 88 0.12 5.19 1.65
C VAL A 88 -0.78 6.34 2.04
N ASN A 89 -0.95 6.58 3.34
CA ASN A 89 -1.79 7.68 3.79
C ASN A 89 -1.17 9.03 3.41
N VAL A 90 -1.98 9.94 2.87
CA VAL A 90 -1.50 11.25 2.39
C VAL A 90 -1.03 12.13 3.55
N ALA A 91 -1.73 12.10 4.69
CA ALA A 91 -1.41 12.93 5.84
C ALA A 91 -0.16 12.44 6.57
N THR A 92 -0.07 11.14 6.86
CA THR A 92 1.04 10.58 7.66
C THR A 92 2.25 10.17 6.83
N ARG A 93 2.08 9.98 5.52
CA ARG A 93 3.09 9.39 4.61
C ARG A 93 3.53 7.98 5.01
N GLN A 94 2.71 7.30 5.80
CA GLN A 94 2.95 5.91 6.22
C GLN A 94 2.14 4.95 5.35
N ALA A 95 2.76 3.81 5.04
CA ALA A 95 2.14 2.73 4.30
C ALA A 95 1.34 1.80 5.22
N MET A 96 0.18 1.35 4.74
CA MET A 96 -0.58 0.28 5.37
C MET A 96 0.18 -1.04 5.23
N THR A 97 0.42 -1.69 6.37
CA THR A 97 1.19 -2.93 6.48
C THR A 97 0.27 -4.05 6.95
N SER A 98 0.28 -5.16 6.22
CA SER A 98 -0.47 -6.36 6.61
C SER A 98 0.18 -7.03 7.83
N PRO A 99 -0.60 -7.39 8.87
CA PRO A 99 -0.09 -8.12 10.02
C PRO A 99 0.15 -9.60 9.68
N THR A 100 0.79 -10.33 10.60
CA THR A 100 0.97 -11.78 10.46
C THR A 100 -0.20 -12.51 11.15
N GLY A 101 -1.27 -12.73 10.39
CA GLY A 101 -2.38 -13.62 10.77
C GLY A 101 -3.75 -12.95 10.85
N ASN A 102 -4.79 -13.78 10.69
CA ASN A 102 -6.19 -13.38 10.72
C ASN A 102 -6.62 -12.80 12.08
N GLY A 103 -7.56 -11.85 12.03
CA GLY A 103 -8.10 -11.14 13.18
C GLY A 103 -7.16 -10.06 13.74
N GLN A 104 -6.04 -9.78 13.07
CA GLN A 104 -5.09 -8.76 13.51
C GLN A 104 -5.29 -7.44 12.79
N GLN A 105 -5.08 -6.36 13.53
CA GLN A 105 -5.20 -4.98 13.05
C GLN A 105 -4.08 -4.65 12.07
N VAL A 106 -4.40 -3.94 10.99
CA VAL A 106 -3.38 -3.38 10.09
C VAL A 106 -2.58 -2.31 10.82
N GLN A 107 -1.29 -2.22 10.50
CA GLN A 107 -0.40 -1.23 11.09
C GLN A 107 0.03 -0.20 10.04
N LEU A 108 0.50 0.95 10.52
CA LEU A 108 1.14 1.96 9.68
C LEU A 108 2.64 1.94 9.93
N ALA A 109 3.41 1.88 8.85
CA ALA A 109 4.87 1.92 8.89
C ALA A 109 5.40 2.96 7.89
N GLU A 110 6.65 3.36 8.04
CA GLU A 110 7.32 4.18 7.03
C GLU A 110 7.25 3.47 5.67
N PHE A 111 6.89 4.21 4.61
CA PHE A 111 6.80 3.65 3.26
C PHE A 111 8.17 3.17 2.78
N ASN A 112 8.25 1.88 2.46
CA ASN A 112 9.46 1.25 1.93
C ASN A 112 9.11 0.39 0.70
N PRO A 113 9.35 0.89 -0.52
CA PRO A 113 9.09 0.12 -1.74
C PRO A 113 10.07 -1.06 -1.93
N PHE A 114 11.12 -1.12 -1.12
CA PHE A 114 12.13 -2.19 -1.13
C PHE A 114 11.95 -3.19 0.02
N ASP A 115 10.78 -3.20 0.68
CA ASP A 115 10.48 -4.21 1.68
C ASP A 115 10.55 -5.61 1.07
N SER A 116 11.58 -6.36 1.45
CA SER A 116 11.83 -7.71 0.93
C SER A 116 10.77 -8.72 1.35
N LYS A 117 9.98 -8.41 2.38
CA LYS A 117 8.86 -9.25 2.81
C LYS A 117 7.56 -8.93 2.07
N GLY A 118 7.48 -7.78 1.39
CA GLY A 118 6.29 -7.35 0.66
C GLY A 118 5.05 -7.15 1.55
N LEU A 119 5.23 -6.80 2.84
CA LEU A 119 4.13 -6.65 3.81
C LEU A 119 3.32 -5.36 3.59
N GLN A 120 3.89 -4.39 2.86
CA GLN A 120 3.22 -3.15 2.50
C GLN A 120 2.48 -3.24 1.15
N LEU A 121 2.62 -4.36 0.43
CA LEU A 121 2.00 -4.58 -0.87
C LEU A 121 0.64 -5.26 -0.70
N TRP A 122 -0.32 -4.77 -1.48
CA TRP A 122 -1.68 -5.26 -1.51
C TRP A 122 -2.08 -5.65 -2.93
N VAL A 123 -2.97 -6.63 -3.04
CA VAL A 123 -3.45 -7.23 -4.27
C VAL A 123 -4.97 -7.09 -4.31
N PRO A 124 -5.57 -6.57 -5.38
CA PRO A 124 -7.02 -6.60 -5.55
C PRO A 124 -7.45 -8.02 -5.96
N SER A 125 -8.50 -8.55 -5.34
CA SER A 125 -9.11 -9.79 -5.83
C SER A 125 -9.61 -9.61 -7.27
N PRO A 126 -9.65 -10.69 -8.09
CA PRO A 126 -10.22 -10.62 -9.42
C PRO A 126 -11.65 -10.04 -9.42
N PRO A 127 -12.04 -9.24 -10.43
CA PRO A 127 -13.38 -8.71 -10.53
C PRO A 127 -14.42 -9.85 -10.60
N ARG A 128 -15.49 -9.74 -9.82
CA ARG A 128 -16.62 -10.68 -9.89
C ARG A 128 -17.91 -9.94 -10.26
N PRO A 129 -18.70 -10.43 -11.23
CA PRO A 129 -19.90 -9.73 -11.71
C PRO A 129 -20.91 -9.39 -10.61
N GLN A 130 -21.03 -10.25 -9.60
CA GLN A 130 -21.98 -10.11 -8.50
C GLN A 130 -21.58 -9.05 -7.46
N ASP A 131 -20.34 -8.59 -7.45
CA ASP A 131 -19.83 -7.67 -6.43
C ASP A 131 -20.01 -6.20 -6.82
N ALA A 132 -20.69 -5.89 -7.93
CA ALA A 132 -21.06 -4.51 -8.33
C ALA A 132 -19.91 -3.47 -8.29
N GLY A 133 -18.68 -3.89 -8.58
CA GLY A 133 -17.49 -3.02 -8.56
C GLY A 133 -16.73 -2.99 -7.23
N PHE A 134 -17.24 -3.66 -6.20
CA PHE A 134 -16.47 -3.96 -4.99
C PHE A 134 -15.52 -5.14 -5.22
N TYR A 135 -14.45 -5.18 -4.45
CA TYR A 135 -13.44 -6.22 -4.51
C TYR A 135 -12.75 -6.36 -3.13
N GLN A 136 -12.06 -7.47 -2.91
CA GLN A 136 -11.28 -7.67 -1.69
C GLN A 136 -9.88 -7.07 -1.87
N ILE A 137 -9.35 -6.45 -0.82
CA ILE A 137 -7.96 -5.96 -0.79
C ILE A 137 -7.16 -6.98 0.01
N GLN A 138 -6.34 -7.78 -0.66
CA GLN A 138 -5.62 -8.92 -0.07
C GLN A 138 -4.16 -8.56 0.19
N PRO A 139 -3.55 -9.04 1.29
CA PRO A 139 -2.11 -8.96 1.47
C PRO A 139 -1.37 -9.64 0.30
N ASN A 140 -0.26 -9.06 -0.16
CA ASN A 140 0.59 -9.72 -1.16
C ASN A 140 1.19 -11.05 -0.68
N THR A 141 1.33 -11.22 0.63
CA THR A 141 1.95 -12.39 1.25
C THR A 141 0.97 -13.50 1.62
N ASP A 142 -0.34 -13.24 1.50
CA ASP A 142 -1.40 -14.14 1.98
C ASP A 142 -2.72 -13.86 1.24
N ASP A 143 -3.08 -14.73 0.31
CA ASP A 143 -4.32 -14.65 -0.47
C ASP A 143 -5.53 -15.32 0.22
N ASP A 144 -5.31 -16.05 1.31
CA ASP A 144 -6.37 -16.59 2.17
C ASP A 144 -6.95 -15.54 3.13
N SER A 145 -6.38 -14.33 3.13
CA SER A 145 -6.80 -13.20 3.96
C SER A 145 -7.17 -11.98 3.12
N ALA A 146 -8.03 -11.12 3.66
CA ALA A 146 -8.45 -9.87 3.07
C ALA A 146 -8.63 -8.79 4.13
N LEU A 147 -8.44 -7.53 3.74
CA LEU A 147 -8.78 -6.37 4.54
C LEU A 147 -10.25 -6.47 4.98
N ALA A 148 -10.52 -6.21 6.26
CA ALA A 148 -11.85 -6.30 6.85
C ALA A 148 -11.98 -5.33 8.02
N GLY A 149 -13.21 -4.93 8.36
CA GLY A 149 -13.49 -4.42 9.70
C GLY A 149 -13.29 -5.53 10.74
N LEU A 150 -12.58 -5.25 11.82
CA LEU A 150 -12.44 -6.14 12.96
C LEU A 150 -13.61 -5.94 13.92
N PHE A 151 -14.36 -7.00 14.16
CA PHE A 151 -15.42 -7.02 15.16
C PHE A 151 -14.81 -7.25 16.55
N ASP A 152 -15.04 -6.34 17.47
CA ASP A 152 -14.51 -6.36 18.84
C ASP A 152 -15.40 -7.19 19.81
N GLY A 153 -16.04 -8.24 19.30
CA GLY A 153 -16.97 -9.08 20.07
C GLY A 153 -18.34 -8.44 20.34
N GLY A 154 -18.63 -7.28 19.74
CA GLY A 154 -19.97 -6.68 19.62
C GLY A 154 -20.73 -7.15 18.38
N ASP A 155 -21.83 -6.45 18.04
CA ASP A 155 -22.62 -6.70 16.83
C ASP A 155 -21.73 -6.65 15.57
N ASP A 156 -21.97 -7.54 14.60
CA ASP A 156 -21.28 -7.63 13.29
C ASP A 156 -21.60 -6.43 12.35
N VAL A 157 -21.75 -5.23 12.92
CA VAL A 157 -22.22 -4.03 12.23
C VAL A 157 -21.07 -3.06 12.07
N VAL A 158 -20.81 -2.65 10.82
CA VAL A 158 -19.80 -1.63 10.53
C VAL A 158 -20.23 -0.28 11.12
N HIS A 159 -19.37 0.30 11.95
CA HIS A 159 -19.56 1.61 12.57
C HIS A 159 -18.32 2.49 12.46
N ASP A 160 -18.49 3.78 12.75
CA ASP A 160 -17.36 4.71 12.80
C ASP A 160 -16.42 4.37 13.96
N GLY A 161 -15.12 4.56 13.75
CA GLY A 161 -14.08 4.13 14.71
C GLY A 161 -13.83 2.62 14.77
N MET A 162 -14.47 1.81 13.92
CA MET A 162 -14.18 0.38 13.81
C MET A 162 -12.73 0.16 13.38
N GLU A 163 -12.04 -0.76 14.06
CA GLU A 163 -10.68 -1.13 13.71
C GLU A 163 -10.64 -1.88 12.38
N ILE A 164 -9.63 -1.60 11.56
CA ILE A 164 -9.41 -2.31 10.30
C ILE A 164 -8.27 -3.31 10.50
N GLY A 165 -8.46 -4.51 9.97
CA GLY A 165 -7.51 -5.60 10.06
C GLY A 165 -7.59 -6.50 8.85
N ILE A 166 -7.06 -7.72 9.00
CA ILE A 166 -7.23 -8.78 8.02
C ILE A 166 -8.05 -9.93 8.62
N ASN A 167 -8.94 -10.51 7.83
CA ASN A 167 -9.70 -11.70 8.15
C ASN A 167 -9.74 -12.63 6.94
N SER A 168 -10.27 -13.85 7.12
CA SER A 168 -10.41 -14.82 6.05
C SER A 168 -11.03 -14.19 4.79
N SER A 169 -10.39 -14.41 3.64
CA SER A 169 -10.90 -13.98 2.33
C SER A 169 -12.14 -14.79 1.92
N THR A 170 -12.39 -15.94 2.57
CA THR A 170 -13.58 -16.77 2.32
C THR A 170 -14.37 -17.06 3.61
N PRO A 171 -15.72 -17.00 3.58
CA PRO A 171 -16.55 -16.52 2.47
C PRO A 171 -16.37 -15.01 2.23
N VAL A 172 -16.75 -14.54 1.04
CA VAL A 172 -16.79 -13.10 0.77
C VAL A 172 -18.08 -12.51 1.32
N THR A 173 -17.96 -11.43 2.08
CA THR A 173 -19.04 -10.77 2.80
C THR A 173 -18.96 -9.25 2.59
N SER A 174 -19.98 -8.50 3.02
CA SER A 174 -19.95 -7.03 2.93
C SER A 174 -18.80 -6.40 3.73
N ASN A 175 -18.31 -7.09 4.76
CA ASN A 175 -17.24 -6.61 5.64
C ASN A 175 -15.82 -6.71 5.03
N ASN A 176 -15.60 -7.58 4.04
CA ASN A 176 -14.31 -7.70 3.36
C ASN A 176 -14.36 -7.27 1.88
N LEU A 177 -15.46 -6.60 1.49
CA LEU A 177 -15.64 -5.99 0.18
C LEU A 177 -15.47 -4.48 0.25
N TRP A 178 -14.59 -3.96 -0.61
CA TRP A 178 -14.15 -2.58 -0.64
C TRP A 178 -14.27 -1.98 -2.03
N MET A 179 -14.42 -0.67 -2.08
CA MET A 179 -14.34 0.11 -3.31
C MET A 179 -13.33 1.24 -3.12
N THR A 180 -12.43 1.40 -4.09
CA THR A 180 -11.58 2.59 -4.16
C THR A 180 -12.21 3.60 -5.10
N LEU A 181 -12.49 4.80 -4.57
CA LEU A 181 -12.93 5.93 -5.39
C LEU A 181 -11.79 6.90 -5.53
N ASN A 182 -11.43 7.21 -6.78
CA ASN A 182 -10.43 8.24 -7.08
C ASN A 182 -10.89 9.57 -6.50
N VAL A 183 -10.07 10.13 -5.63
CA VAL A 183 -10.22 11.48 -5.12
C VAL A 183 -9.25 12.33 -5.89
N ILE A 184 -9.78 13.11 -6.84
CA ILE A 184 -9.06 14.27 -7.37
C ILE A 184 -9.46 15.41 -6.43
N PRO A 185 -8.56 16.09 -5.67
CA PRO A 185 -7.80 17.20 -6.29
C PRO A 185 -6.51 17.70 -5.57
N TYR A 186 -5.57 18.31 -6.31
CA TYR A 186 -5.18 19.73 -6.22
C TYR A 186 -3.94 20.01 -7.12
N PRO A 187 -3.89 21.15 -7.83
CA PRO A 187 -2.66 21.63 -8.44
C PRO A 187 -1.60 21.90 -7.37
N SER A 188 -0.34 21.66 -7.77
CA SER A 188 0.91 21.98 -7.09
C SER A 188 0.91 23.28 -6.29
#